data_AF-A0AAU4MLR5-F1
#
_entry.id   AF-A0AAU4MLR5-F1
#
_cell.length_a   1.000
_cell.length_b   1.000
_cell.length_c   1.000
_cell.angle_alpha   90.00
_cell.angle_beta   90.00
_cell.angle_gamma   90.00
#
_symmetry.space_group_name_H-M   'P 1'
#
loop_
_entity.id
_entity.type
_entity.pdbx_description
1 polymer ?
#
loop_
_entity_poly.entity_id
_entity_poly.type
_entity_poly.pdbx_seq_one_letter_code
_entity_poly.pdbx_strand_id
1 'polypeptide(L)' 'MGTKERERKVHQPLRRAGLEVIPNAVPEGMMPSVLGWGAEDVIDGFSHRYDTPHLVERLNADWYGLTDSSGR' A
#
# COMPACT_ATOMS: atom_id res chain seq x y z
N MET A 1 -15.50 -1.29 19.99
CA MET A 1 -14.38 -1.19 20.97
C MET A 1 -14.27 0.27 21.39
N GLY A 2 -14.33 0.57 22.68
CA GLY A 2 -14.35 1.96 23.18
C GLY A 2 -12.97 2.64 23.16
N THR A 3 -12.94 3.98 23.19
CA THR A 3 -11.71 4.81 23.09
C THR A 3 -10.65 4.44 24.12
N LYS A 4 -11.04 4.25 25.38
CA LYS A 4 -10.12 3.84 26.47
C LYS A 4 -9.52 2.45 26.23
N GLU A 5 -10.31 1.55 25.66
CA GLU A 5 -9.86 0.19 25.38
C GLU A 5 -8.90 0.17 24.18
N ARG A 6 -9.17 0.99 23.15
CA ARG A 6 -8.30 1.16 21.98
C ARG A 6 -6.95 1.76 22.36
N GLU A 7 -6.92 2.76 23.25
CA GLU A 7 -5.65 3.32 23.74
C GLU A 7 -4.80 2.25 24.44
N ARG A 8 -5.40 1.50 25.36
CA ARG A 8 -4.71 0.45 26.12
C ARG A 8 -4.25 -0.73 25.26
N LYS A 9 -5.12 -1.22 24.36
CA LYS A 9 -4.88 -2.47 23.62
C LYS A 9 -4.19 -2.26 22.27
N VAL A 10 -4.28 -1.07 21.67
CA VAL A 10 -3.80 -0.82 20.30
C VAL A 10 -2.73 0.26 20.28
N HIS A 11 -3.02 1.47 20.75
CA HIS A 11 -2.09 2.60 20.60
C HIS A 11 -0.84 2.46 21.47
N GLN A 12 -1.00 2.08 22.74
CA GLN A 12 0.13 1.97 23.67
C GLN A 12 1.16 0.90 23.25
N PRO A 13 0.77 -0.31 22.80
CA PRO A 13 1.72 -1.28 22.24
C PRO A 13 2.44 -0.79 20.98
N LEU A 14 1.73 -0.16 20.04
CA LEU A 14 2.33 0.33 18.80
C LEU A 14 3.38 1.42 19.05
N ARG A 15 3.08 2.37 19.96
CA ARG A 15 4.06 3.39 20.38
C ARG A 15 5.29 2.77 21.05
N ARG A 16 5.11 1.73 21.88
CA ARG A 16 6.25 1.00 22.48
C ARG A 16 7.12 0.29 21.43
N ALA A 17 6.54 -0.08 20.29
CA ALA A 17 7.26 -0.64 19.16
C ALA A 17 7.94 0.43 18.27
N GLY A 18 7.88 1.71 18.65
CA GLY A 18 8.45 2.82 17.89
C GLY A 18 7.61 3.25 16.68
N LEU A 19 6.37 2.77 16.56
CA LEU A 19 5.46 3.16 15.49
C LEU A 19 4.69 4.43 15.88
N GLU A 20 4.64 5.38 14.94
CA GLU A 20 3.80 6.56 15.07
C GLU A 20 2.32 6.17 14.97
N VAL A 21 1.50 6.71 15.86
CA VAL A 21 0.06 6.45 15.90
C VAL A 21 -0.68 7.77 15.80
N ILE A 22 -1.37 7.97 14.68
CA ILE A 22 -2.27 9.11 14.46
C ILE A 22 -3.69 8.67 14.87
N PRO A 23 -4.17 9.08 16.06
CA PRO A 23 -5.50 8.69 16.52
C PRO A 23 -6.56 9.30 15.59
N ASN A 24 -7.60 8.53 15.29
CA ASN A 24 -8.72 8.96 14.43
C ASN A 24 -8.29 9.41 13.02
N ALA A 25 -7.15 8.90 12.51
CA ALA A 25 -6.70 9.17 11.13
C ALA A 25 -7.76 8.83 10.08
N VAL A 26 -8.61 7.84 10.37
CA VAL A 26 -9.82 7.55 9.61
C VAL A 26 -11.01 8.04 10.44
N PRO A 27 -11.82 8.99 9.93
CA PRO A 27 -13.04 9.44 10.59
C PRO A 27 -13.96 8.27 10.91
N GLU A 28 -14.62 8.32 12.07
CA GLU A 28 -15.65 7.34 12.40
C GLU A 28 -16.76 7.34 11.33
N GLY A 29 -17.07 6.16 10.80
CA GLY A 29 -18.04 6.01 9.71
C GLY A 29 -17.46 6.09 8.30
N MET A 30 -16.17 6.45 8.14
CA MET A 30 -15.49 6.31 6.85
C MET A 30 -15.10 4.83 6.66
N MET A 31 -15.74 4.16 5.71
CA MET A 31 -15.28 2.86 5.24
C MET A 31 -13.93 3.05 4.55
N PRO A 32 -12.87 2.35 4.97
CA PRO A 32 -11.62 2.36 4.21
C PRO A 32 -11.94 1.79 2.83
N SER A 33 -11.92 2.63 1.81
CA SER A 33 -12.02 2.19 0.43
C SER A 33 -10.72 1.48 0.09
N VAL A 34 -10.65 0.20 0.38
CA VAL A 34 -9.69 -0.67 -0.26
C VAL A 34 -10.23 -0.88 -1.67
N LEU A 35 -9.77 -0.06 -2.61
CA LEU A 35 -9.88 -0.40 -4.02
C LEU A 35 -9.00 -1.64 -4.21
N GLY A 36 -9.62 -2.82 -4.08
CA GLY A 36 -9.00 -4.04 -4.53
C GLY A 36 -8.88 -3.94 -6.04
N TRP A 37 -7.67 -4.07 -6.56
CA TRP A 37 -7.47 -4.22 -7.99
C TRP A 37 -8.00 -5.59 -8.38
N GLY A 38 -9.09 -5.63 -9.15
CA GLY A 38 -9.49 -6.81 -9.91
C GLY A 38 -8.48 -7.08 -11.02
N ALA A 39 -8.47 -8.30 -11.56
CA ALA A 39 -7.63 -8.61 -12.71
C ALA A 39 -8.02 -7.74 -13.93
N GLU A 40 -9.27 -7.32 -13.98
CA GLU A 40 -9.87 -6.37 -14.92
C GLU A 40 -9.41 -4.92 -14.75
N ASP A 41 -8.91 -4.54 -13.57
CA ASP A 41 -8.41 -3.19 -13.28
C ASP A 41 -6.92 -3.03 -13.66
N VAL A 42 -6.24 -4.14 -13.99
CA VAL A 42 -4.87 -4.15 -14.50
C VAL A 42 -4.91 -3.95 -16.02
N ILE A 43 -4.82 -2.70 -16.46
CA ILE A 43 -4.85 -2.35 -17.89
C ILE A 43 -3.55 -2.74 -18.60
N ASP A 44 -2.42 -2.75 -17.88
CA ASP A 44 -1.10 -3.15 -18.39
C ASP A 44 -0.14 -3.52 -17.25
N GLY A 45 0.91 -4.29 -17.54
CA GLY A 45 1.92 -4.67 -16.56
C GLY A 45 3.01 -5.59 -17.09
N PHE A 46 4.19 -5.50 -16.46
CA PHE A 46 5.33 -6.35 -16.76
C PHE A 46 5.50 -7.43 -15.68
N SER A 47 5.86 -8.65 -16.08
CA SER A 47 6.20 -9.74 -15.17
C SER A 47 7.54 -10.37 -15.55
N HIS A 48 8.38 -10.58 -14.55
CA HIS A 48 9.68 -11.23 -14.69
C HIS A 48 9.80 -12.36 -13.67
N ARG A 49 10.51 -13.43 -14.02
CA ARG A 49 10.87 -14.47 -13.05
C ARG A 49 11.93 -13.95 -12.09
N TYR A 50 11.93 -14.42 -10.84
CA TYR A 50 12.91 -13.98 -9.83
C TYR A 50 14.37 -14.28 -10.21
N ASP A 51 14.61 -15.29 -11.05
CA ASP A 51 15.94 -15.66 -11.55
C ASP A 51 16.41 -14.79 -12.74
N THR A 52 15.64 -13.76 -13.11
CA THR A 52 16.01 -12.85 -14.20
C THR A 52 17.25 -12.02 -13.82
N PRO A 53 18.33 -12.03 -14.63
CA PRO A 53 19.47 -11.15 -14.42
C PRO A 53 19.06 -9.69 -14.46
N HIS A 54 19.56 -8.89 -13.50
CA HIS A 54 19.22 -7.48 -13.35
C HIS A 54 17.72 -7.22 -13.17
N LEU A 55 17.04 -8.09 -12.38
CA LEU A 55 15.60 -8.02 -12.14
C LEU A 55 15.15 -6.61 -11.68
N VAL A 56 15.90 -5.99 -10.77
CA VAL A 56 15.53 -4.68 -10.21
C VAL A 56 15.65 -3.58 -11.26
N GLU A 57 16.74 -3.58 -12.03
CA GLU A 57 16.97 -2.61 -13.09
C GLU A 57 15.93 -2.72 -14.21
N ARG A 58 15.53 -3.95 -14.56
CA ARG A 58 14.47 -4.21 -15.53
C ARG A 58 13.10 -3.74 -15.04
N LEU A 59 12.72 -4.10 -13.81
CA LEU A 59 11.47 -3.63 -13.20
C LEU A 59 11.42 -2.10 -13.11
N ASN A 60 12.54 -1.46 -12.79
CA ASN A 60 12.62 0.00 -12.78
C ASN A 60 12.42 0.60 -14.17
N ALA A 61 13.07 0.05 -15.21
CA ALA A 61 12.91 0.53 -16.59
C ALA A 61 11.47 0.35 -17.09
N ASP A 62 10.86 -0.80 -16.80
CA ASP A 62 9.48 -1.14 -17.14
C ASP A 62 8.48 -0.20 -16.45
N TRP A 63 8.71 0.11 -15.18
CA TRP A 63 7.93 1.09 -14.43
C TRP A 63 8.00 2.48 -15.08
N TYR A 64 9.20 2.94 -15.47
CA TYR A 64 9.34 4.21 -16.18
C TYR A 64 8.58 4.20 -17.52
N GLY A 65 8.65 3.10 -18.27
CA GLY A 65 7.90 2.94 -19.52
C GLY A 65 6.39 3.06 -19.32
N LEU A 66 5.83 2.43 -18.28
CA LEU A 66 4.41 2.53 -17.93
C LEU A 66 3.99 3.94 -17.53
N THR A 67 4.85 4.68 -16.82
CA THR A 67 4.55 6.06 -16.42
C THR A 67 4.57 7.03 -17.60
N ASP A 68 5.45 6.82 -18.58
CA ASP A 68 5.57 7.66 -19.78
C ASP A 68 4.46 7.40 -20.81
N SER A 69 3.87 6.19 -20.82
CA SER A 69 2.76 5.81 -21.70
C SER A 69 1.39 6.36 -21.30
N SER A 70 1.28 7.11 -20.19
CA SER A 70 0.03 7.71 -19.72
C SER A 70 -0.45 8.94 -20.51
N GLY A 71 0.24 9.29 -21.60
CA GLY A 71 -0.04 10.46 -22.44
C GLY A 71 -0.55 10.15 -23.85
N ARG A 72 -1.62 9.35 -24.01
CA ARG A 72 -2.32 9.23 -25.30
C ARG A 72 -3.83 9.31 -25.18
#